data_AF-A0A2D0B6T5-F1
#
_entry.id   AF-A0A2D0B6T5-F1
#
_cell.length_a   1.000
_cell.length_b   1.000
_cell.length_c   1.000
_cell.angle_alpha   90.00
_cell.angle_beta   90.00
_cell.angle_gamma   90.00
#
_symmetry.space_group_name_H-M   'P 1'
#
loop_
_entity.id
_entity.type
_entity.pdbx_description
1 polymer ?
#
loop_
_entity_poly.entity_id
_entity_poly.type
_entity_poly.pdbx_seq_one_letter_code
_entity_poly.pdbx_strand_id
1 'polypeptide(L)'
;MLHPDSPPAFSRILAALSLAILAAGVVVGAGLSILEMLQPSGGWFAGLGYVLGLMALAAGNLLSWLLNAICRALGDRRKWLRTLLAVQTLPALLCLGYGGVELWGMRQDGQALERGAAVREAVRRDDVAALDAALGRCDAACQGAANARPDALLLLAADAGARRAAQRLVAQGAKVSWGLNAPGMDLRSCEGLYLPGVNALGVAAARKDGAMLRLLLAASDEDGRYAALRTAAALDRLDAFEALLAAGVSLPRGAPFDGPHDHLLAVAASGASIQVAQRLLAAPPAPVTPAVAQAALAALFRFMNDTDGQPRAVEFARLLTAPGADIDAPYQGEASLLAEAVRIKRKDVATLLLQAGASRARLPRERREALQALLAGPDEAPWHGATDGCVAP
;
A
#
# COMPACT_ATOMS: atom_id res chain seq x y z
N MET A 1 -6.82 78.80 -1.29
CA MET A 1 -7.22 77.96 -0.14
C MET A 1 -7.39 76.54 -0.63
N LEU A 2 -6.33 75.71 -0.54
CA LEU A 2 -6.46 74.28 -0.75
C LEU A 2 -7.23 73.73 0.46
N HIS A 3 -8.40 73.14 0.24
CA HIS A 3 -9.16 72.50 1.31
C HIS A 3 -8.24 71.45 1.98
N PRO A 4 -7.82 71.65 3.24
CA PRO A 4 -6.86 70.77 3.92
C PRO A 4 -7.41 69.36 4.20
N ASP A 5 -8.63 69.05 3.74
CA ASP A 5 -9.36 67.83 4.06
C ASP A 5 -9.46 66.82 2.90
N SER A 6 -8.82 67.08 1.75
CA SER A 6 -8.81 66.11 0.65
C SER A 6 -7.82 64.97 0.96
N PRO A 7 -8.28 63.71 1.14
CA PRO A 7 -7.36 62.62 1.40
C PRO A 7 -6.42 62.43 0.19
N PRO A 8 -5.14 62.08 0.42
CA PRO A 8 -4.20 61.80 -0.66
C PRO A 8 -4.79 60.74 -1.59
N ALA A 9 -4.61 60.90 -2.90
CA ALA A 9 -5.18 60.01 -3.92
C ALA A 9 -4.90 58.52 -3.63
N PHE A 10 -3.73 58.24 -3.03
CA PHE A 10 -3.30 56.94 -2.56
C PHE A 10 -4.27 56.27 -1.55
N SER A 11 -4.83 57.03 -0.60
CA SER A 11 -5.79 56.51 0.40
C SER A 11 -7.10 56.04 -0.26
N ARG A 12 -7.52 56.70 -1.35
CA ARG A 12 -8.74 56.30 -2.08
C ARG A 12 -8.55 54.97 -2.80
N ILE A 13 -7.37 54.75 -3.39
CA ILE A 13 -7.02 53.49 -4.07
C ILE A 13 -7.01 52.33 -3.06
N LEU A 14 -6.35 52.51 -1.91
CA LEU A 14 -6.29 51.49 -0.86
C LEU A 14 -7.68 51.14 -0.29
N ALA A 15 -8.55 52.12 -0.10
CA ALA A 15 -9.92 51.88 0.37
C ALA A 15 -10.76 51.11 -0.65
N ALA A 16 -10.65 51.45 -1.94
CA ALA A 16 -11.33 50.71 -3.02
C ALA A 16 -10.83 49.26 -3.12
N LEU A 17 -9.51 49.07 -3.01
CA LEU A 17 -8.89 47.74 -3.00
C LEU A 17 -9.34 46.90 -1.79
N SER A 18 -9.38 47.52 -0.60
CA SER A 18 -9.86 46.88 0.64
C SER A 18 -11.30 46.39 0.50
N LEU A 19 -12.19 47.21 -0.07
CA LEU A 19 -13.58 46.83 -0.33
C LEU A 19 -13.69 45.70 -1.36
N ALA A 20 -12.91 45.77 -2.46
CA ALA A 20 -12.92 44.74 -3.49
C ALA A 20 -12.46 43.37 -2.95
N ILE A 21 -11.40 43.36 -2.12
CA ILE A 21 -10.88 42.15 -1.49
C ILE A 21 -11.88 41.56 -0.49
N LEU A 22 -12.50 42.40 0.34
CA LEU A 22 -13.52 41.94 1.28
C LEU A 22 -14.72 41.35 0.53
N ALA A 23 -15.19 42.03 -0.52
CA ALA A 23 -16.29 41.55 -1.36
C ALA A 23 -15.96 40.23 -2.05
N ALA A 24 -14.75 40.09 -2.60
CA ALA A 24 -14.28 38.84 -3.20
C ALA A 24 -14.24 37.70 -2.17
N GLY A 25 -13.70 37.95 -0.97
CA GLY A 25 -13.70 36.98 0.12
C GLY A 25 -15.11 36.54 0.53
N VAL A 26 -16.07 37.47 0.57
CA VAL A 26 -17.48 37.18 0.84
C VAL A 26 -18.13 36.36 -0.26
N VAL A 27 -17.95 36.74 -1.53
CA VAL A 27 -18.55 36.05 -2.68
C VAL A 27 -18.00 34.62 -2.79
N VAL A 28 -16.68 34.45 -2.72
CA VAL A 28 -16.04 33.12 -2.79
C VAL A 28 -16.43 32.30 -1.56
N GLY A 29 -16.34 32.88 -0.37
CA GLY A 29 -16.60 32.16 0.87
C GLY A 29 -18.05 31.70 1.03
N ALA A 30 -19.00 32.58 0.73
CA ALA A 30 -20.43 32.26 0.73
C ALA A 30 -20.76 31.28 -0.42
N GLY A 31 -20.18 31.47 -1.60
CA GLY A 31 -20.38 30.59 -2.75
C GLY A 31 -19.96 29.14 -2.45
N LEU A 32 -18.77 28.93 -1.88
CA LEU A 32 -18.28 27.61 -1.49
C LEU A 32 -19.14 26.98 -0.37
N SER A 33 -19.57 27.79 0.61
CA SER A 33 -20.43 27.31 1.70
C SER A 33 -21.83 26.91 1.21
N ILE A 34 -22.41 27.68 0.29
CA ILE A 34 -23.72 27.39 -0.31
C ILE A 34 -23.63 26.17 -1.22
N LEU A 35 -22.56 26.03 -2.01
CA LEU A 35 -22.35 24.87 -2.87
C LEU A 35 -22.32 23.56 -2.07
N GLU A 36 -21.63 23.55 -0.92
CA GLU A 36 -21.62 22.40 0.01
C GLU A 36 -23.02 22.11 0.57
N MET A 37 -23.77 23.15 0.98
CA MET A 37 -25.16 22.98 1.45
C MET A 37 -26.09 22.41 0.37
N LEU A 38 -25.83 22.72 -0.90
CA LEU A 38 -26.59 22.21 -2.04
C LEU A 38 -26.16 20.79 -2.46
N GLN A 39 -24.96 20.35 -2.09
CA GLN A 39 -24.44 19.01 -2.37
C GLN A 39 -24.02 18.27 -1.08
N PRO A 40 -24.97 17.91 -0.20
CA PRO A 40 -24.69 17.18 1.05
C PRO A 40 -24.24 15.72 0.83
N SER A 41 -23.91 15.33 -0.41
CA SER A 41 -23.49 13.96 -0.71
C SER A 41 -22.19 13.64 0.01
N GLY A 42 -22.19 12.60 0.84
CA GLY A 42 -21.08 12.09 1.66
C GLY A 42 -19.86 11.62 0.86
N GLY A 43 -19.29 12.52 0.06
CA GLY A 43 -17.99 12.36 -0.56
C GLY A 43 -16.89 12.29 0.51
N TRP A 44 -15.70 11.89 0.06
CA TRP A 44 -14.52 11.62 0.91
C TRP A 44 -14.05 12.82 1.74
N PHE A 45 -14.60 14.02 1.50
CA PHE A 45 -14.21 15.27 2.16
C PHE A 45 -15.42 16.09 2.62
N ALA A 46 -16.37 15.47 3.33
CA ALA A 46 -17.50 16.18 3.93
C ALA A 46 -17.02 17.41 4.73
N GLY A 47 -17.53 18.60 4.39
CA GLY A 47 -17.19 19.86 5.06
C GLY A 47 -16.00 20.61 4.46
N LEU A 48 -15.32 20.10 3.42
CA LEU A 48 -14.20 20.80 2.79
C LEU A 48 -14.64 22.14 2.17
N GLY A 49 -15.79 22.19 1.48
CA GLY A 49 -16.32 23.43 0.90
C GLY A 49 -16.59 24.50 1.96
N TYR A 50 -17.12 24.09 3.11
CA TYR A 50 -17.34 24.98 4.26
C TYR A 50 -16.03 25.52 4.84
N VAL A 51 -15.02 24.65 5.06
CA VAL A 51 -13.70 25.05 5.58
C VAL A 51 -13.01 26.02 4.62
N LEU A 52 -12.98 25.70 3.32
CA LEU A 52 -12.41 26.60 2.30
C LEU A 52 -13.17 27.93 2.22
N GLY A 53 -14.49 27.89 2.38
CA GLY A 53 -15.33 29.08 2.42
C GLY A 53 -15.01 29.99 3.61
N LEU A 54 -14.87 29.42 4.81
CA LEU A 54 -14.44 30.14 6.00
C LEU A 54 -13.03 30.73 5.85
N MET A 55 -12.10 29.96 5.26
CA MET A 55 -10.73 30.44 5.01
C MET A 55 -10.71 31.62 4.04
N ALA A 56 -11.52 31.60 2.98
CA ALA A 56 -11.64 32.71 2.04
C ALA A 56 -12.21 33.98 2.70
N LEU A 57 -13.22 33.84 3.56
CA LEU A 57 -13.78 34.94 4.35
C LEU A 57 -12.73 35.53 5.30
N ALA A 58 -12.03 34.66 6.04
CA ALA A 58 -11.05 35.04 7.03
C ALA A 58 -9.86 35.78 6.39
N ALA A 59 -9.33 35.25 5.28
CA ALA A 59 -8.26 35.88 4.51
C ALA A 59 -8.70 37.23 3.91
N GLY A 60 -9.90 37.30 3.32
CA GLY A 60 -10.46 38.54 2.79
C GLY A 60 -10.63 39.62 3.86
N ASN A 61 -11.13 39.26 5.05
CA ASN A 61 -11.24 40.18 6.18
C ASN A 61 -9.87 40.62 6.70
N LEU A 62 -8.90 39.71 6.87
CA LEU A 62 -7.55 40.03 7.33
C LEU A 62 -6.85 41.01 6.38
N LEU A 63 -6.94 40.77 5.08
CA LEU A 63 -6.30 41.63 4.08
C LEU A 63 -6.99 43.01 3.99
N SER A 64 -8.32 43.06 4.08
CA SER A 64 -9.06 44.32 4.19
C SER A 64 -8.68 45.11 5.45
N TRP A 65 -8.57 44.44 6.60
CA TRP A 65 -8.14 45.04 7.86
C TRP A 65 -6.74 45.65 7.75
N LEU A 66 -5.78 44.92 7.16
CA LEU A 66 -4.40 45.40 6.94
C LEU A 66 -4.38 46.67 6.09
N LEU A 67 -5.13 46.72 4.98
CA LEU A 67 -5.20 47.90 4.11
C LEU A 67 -5.81 49.11 4.84
N ASN A 68 -6.87 48.88 5.62
CA ASN A 68 -7.51 49.93 6.42
C ASN A 68 -6.57 50.46 7.53
N ALA A 69 -5.76 49.59 8.12
CA ALA A 69 -4.78 49.97 9.14
C ALA A 69 -3.64 50.82 8.52
N ILE A 70 -3.16 50.45 7.32
CA ILE A 70 -2.17 51.23 6.57
C ILE A 70 -2.72 52.61 6.20
N CYS A 71 -3.96 52.71 5.69
CA CYS A 71 -4.62 53.99 5.42
C CYS A 71 -4.63 54.91 6.65
N ARG A 72 -4.93 54.35 7.82
CA ARG A 72 -4.93 55.08 9.09
C ARG A 72 -3.52 55.54 9.49
N ALA A 73 -2.52 54.67 9.33
CA ALA A 73 -1.11 54.98 9.63
C ALA A 73 -0.57 56.11 8.74
N LEU A 74 -1.06 56.20 7.49
CA LEU A 74 -0.73 57.27 6.54
C LEU A 74 -1.48 58.58 6.76
N GLY A 75 -2.22 58.70 7.88
CA GLY A 75 -2.82 59.97 8.31
C GLY A 75 -4.33 60.11 8.09
N ASP A 76 -5.04 59.09 7.60
CA ASP A 76 -6.50 59.14 7.49
C ASP A 76 -7.17 59.02 8.88
N ARG A 77 -7.77 60.13 9.34
CA ARG A 77 -8.39 60.25 10.69
C ARG A 77 -9.91 60.07 10.71
N ARG A 78 -10.53 59.71 9.58
CA ARG A 78 -12.00 59.57 9.47
C ARG A 78 -12.56 58.63 10.54
N LYS A 79 -13.69 59.02 11.15
CA LYS A 79 -14.31 58.29 12.28
C LYS A 79 -14.79 56.90 11.87
N TRP A 80 -15.38 56.75 10.68
CA TRP A 80 -15.88 55.46 10.20
C TRP A 80 -14.78 54.41 10.06
N LEU A 81 -13.55 54.81 9.70
CA LEU A 81 -12.40 53.91 9.58
C LEU A 81 -12.02 53.31 10.93
N ARG A 82 -12.20 54.03 12.04
CA ARG A 82 -12.00 53.49 13.40
C ARG A 82 -13.01 52.40 13.71
N THR A 83 -14.28 52.66 13.44
CA THR A 83 -15.35 51.70 13.69
C THR A 83 -15.15 50.45 12.84
N LEU A 84 -14.82 50.61 11.55
CA LEU A 84 -14.55 49.50 10.65
C LEU A 84 -13.36 48.65 11.13
N LEU A 85 -12.24 49.29 11.50
CA LEU A 85 -11.10 48.59 12.07
C LEU A 85 -11.48 47.85 13.35
N ALA A 86 -12.22 48.47 14.26
CA ALA A 86 -12.67 47.82 15.50
C ALA A 86 -13.50 46.56 15.22
N VAL A 87 -14.44 46.62 14.27
CA VAL A 87 -15.28 45.47 13.86
C VAL A 87 -14.44 44.38 13.19
N GLN A 88 -13.53 44.75 12.30
CA GLN A 88 -12.70 43.79 11.56
C GLN A 88 -11.57 43.16 12.40
N THR A 89 -11.21 43.78 13.52
CA THR A 89 -10.09 43.33 14.37
C THR A 89 -10.35 41.95 14.97
N LEU A 90 -11.54 41.69 15.49
CA LEU A 90 -11.84 40.40 16.12
C LEU A 90 -11.72 39.22 15.12
N PRO A 91 -12.36 39.24 13.94
CA PRO A 91 -12.19 38.17 12.96
C PRO A 91 -10.77 38.10 12.38
N ALA A 92 -10.06 39.23 12.25
CA ALA A 92 -8.65 39.25 11.82
C ALA A 92 -7.74 38.56 12.86
N LEU A 93 -7.94 38.82 14.15
CA LEU A 93 -7.20 38.16 15.23
C LEU A 93 -7.51 36.66 15.28
N LEU A 94 -8.76 36.26 15.09
CA LEU A 94 -9.13 34.84 14.99
C LEU A 94 -8.47 34.16 13.79
N CYS A 95 -8.48 34.82 12.62
CA CYS A 95 -7.79 34.33 11.41
C CYS A 95 -6.29 34.15 11.64
N LEU A 96 -5.63 35.14 12.27
CA LEU A 96 -4.20 35.08 12.59
C LEU A 96 -3.89 33.99 13.62
N GLY A 97 -4.73 33.86 14.66
CA GLY A 97 -4.59 32.81 15.67
C GLY A 97 -4.73 31.42 15.07
N TYR A 98 -5.78 31.20 14.28
CA TYR A 98 -6.01 29.94 13.56
C TYR A 98 -4.87 29.63 12.60
N GLY A 99 -4.48 30.59 11.74
CA GLY A 99 -3.36 30.42 10.82
C GLY A 99 -2.03 30.17 11.54
N GLY A 100 -1.82 30.75 12.72
CA GLY A 100 -0.66 30.46 13.56
C GLY A 100 -0.64 29.04 14.11
N VAL A 101 -1.79 28.51 14.54
CA VAL A 101 -1.94 27.12 14.99
C VAL A 101 -1.70 26.14 13.84
N GLU A 102 -2.27 26.40 12.66
CA GLU A 102 -2.07 25.55 11.47
C GLU A 102 -0.62 25.58 10.98
N LEU A 103 0.00 26.76 10.89
CA LEU A 103 1.41 26.88 10.51
C LEU A 103 2.34 26.20 11.52
N TRP A 104 1.99 26.28 12.80
CA TRP A 104 2.69 25.55 13.86
C TRP A 104 2.52 24.03 13.71
N GLY A 105 1.30 23.55 13.43
CA GLY A 105 1.00 22.15 13.14
C GLY A 105 1.81 21.64 11.93
N MET A 106 1.77 22.35 10.80
CA MET A 106 2.57 22.01 9.61
C MET A 106 4.06 21.97 9.90
N ARG A 107 4.57 22.88 10.75
CA ARG A 107 5.97 22.86 11.19
C ARG A 107 6.27 21.64 12.06
N GLN A 108 5.37 21.27 12.97
CA GLN A 108 5.52 20.06 13.79
C GLN A 108 5.48 18.80 12.92
N ASP A 109 4.57 18.72 11.96
CA ASP A 109 4.46 17.61 11.01
C ASP A 109 5.72 17.50 10.14
N GLY A 110 6.23 18.63 9.63
CA GLY A 110 7.49 18.68 8.90
C GLY A 110 8.67 18.17 9.73
N GLN A 111 8.78 18.60 11.00
CA GLN A 111 9.81 18.10 11.92
C GLN A 111 9.64 16.60 12.23
N ALA A 112 8.40 16.13 12.40
CA ALA A 112 8.12 14.72 12.63
C ALA A 112 8.51 13.87 11.40
N LEU A 113 8.23 14.35 10.18
CA LEU A 113 8.63 13.72 8.93
C LEU A 113 10.15 13.66 8.76
N GLU A 114 10.86 14.76 9.02
CA GLU A 114 12.33 14.81 8.97
C GLU A 114 12.97 13.85 9.98
N ARG A 115 12.48 13.83 11.23
CA ARG A 115 12.95 12.92 12.27
C ARG A 115 12.66 11.46 11.91
N GLY A 116 11.47 11.17 11.40
CA GLY A 116 11.10 9.83 10.91
C GLY A 116 11.96 9.38 9.73
N ALA A 117 12.33 10.30 8.82
CA ALA A 117 13.25 10.00 7.73
C ALA A 117 14.65 9.65 8.24
N ALA A 118 15.15 10.35 9.26
CA ALA A 118 16.44 10.03 9.89
C ALA A 118 16.43 8.64 10.56
N VAL A 119 15.34 8.24 11.23
CA VAL A 119 15.18 6.89 11.77
C VAL A 119 15.23 5.83 10.67
N ARG A 120 14.45 6.01 9.59
CA ARG A 120 14.42 5.07 8.45
C ARG A 120 15.77 4.95 7.77
N GLU A 121 16.48 6.06 7.59
CA GLU A 121 17.80 6.06 6.99
C GLU A 121 18.82 5.33 7.86
N ALA A 122 18.77 5.51 9.18
CA ALA A 122 19.63 4.78 10.11
C ALA A 122 19.36 3.26 10.06
N VAL A 123 18.08 2.85 9.95
CA VAL A 123 17.72 1.44 9.74
C VAL A 123 18.31 0.92 8.42
N ARG A 124 18.11 1.62 7.30
CA ARG A 124 18.63 1.18 5.99
C ARG A 124 20.14 1.03 5.94
N ARG A 125 20.87 1.88 6.67
CA ARG A 125 22.34 1.82 6.79
C ARG A 125 22.85 0.79 7.79
N ASP A 126 21.95 0.08 8.48
CA ASP A 126 22.27 -0.83 9.59
C ASP A 126 23.12 -0.17 10.70
N ASP A 127 22.90 1.13 10.93
CA ASP A 127 23.64 1.93 11.91
C ASP A 127 22.86 2.06 13.22
N VAL A 128 23.19 1.19 14.17
CA VAL A 128 22.54 1.12 15.49
C VAL A 128 22.74 2.41 16.31
N ALA A 129 23.90 3.06 16.20
CA ALA A 129 24.17 4.28 16.96
C ALA A 129 23.36 5.46 16.42
N ALA A 130 23.29 5.60 15.09
CA ALA A 130 22.43 6.58 14.45
C ALA A 130 20.95 6.29 14.70
N LEU A 131 20.56 5.02 14.75
CA LEU A 131 19.19 4.58 15.04
C LEU A 131 18.78 4.99 16.46
N ASP A 132 19.60 4.65 17.47
CA ASP A 132 19.35 5.03 18.87
C ASP A 132 19.29 6.56 19.03
N ALA A 133 20.20 7.29 18.37
CA ALA A 133 20.20 8.76 18.40
C ALA A 133 18.99 9.38 17.68
N ALA A 134 18.50 8.76 16.60
CA ALA A 134 17.32 9.21 15.88
C ALA A 134 16.04 8.90 16.68
N LEU A 135 15.93 7.71 17.25
CA LEU A 135 14.81 7.31 18.12
C LEU A 135 14.75 8.18 19.38
N GLY A 136 15.89 8.50 20.00
CA GLY A 136 15.94 9.40 21.16
C GLY A 136 15.48 10.83 20.88
N ARG A 137 15.52 11.27 19.61
CA ARG A 137 14.98 12.57 19.15
C ARG A 137 13.54 12.49 18.64
N CYS A 138 13.01 11.28 18.46
CA CYS A 138 11.66 11.03 17.97
C CYS A 138 10.68 11.15 19.15
N ASP A 139 9.95 12.27 19.20
CA ASP A 139 8.92 12.54 20.20
C ASP A 139 7.61 11.78 19.88
N ALA A 140 6.58 11.97 20.70
CA ALA A 140 5.28 11.30 20.53
C ALA A 140 4.63 11.58 19.15
N ALA A 141 4.85 12.77 18.59
CA ALA A 141 4.36 13.13 17.25
C ALA A 141 5.02 12.26 16.16
N CYS A 142 6.34 12.04 16.29
CA CYS A 142 7.08 11.14 15.42
C CYS A 142 6.64 9.67 15.59
N GLN A 143 6.39 9.21 16.83
CA GLN A 143 5.92 7.83 17.11
C GLN A 143 4.50 7.55 16.61
N GLY A 144 3.64 8.58 16.54
CA GLY A 144 2.28 8.48 16.02
C GLY A 144 2.23 8.20 14.51
N ALA A 145 3.28 8.58 13.77
CA ALA A 145 3.37 8.23 12.36
C ALA A 145 3.52 6.71 12.20
N ALA A 146 2.64 6.08 11.41
CA ALA A 146 2.61 4.63 11.20
C ALA A 146 3.99 4.02 10.84
N ASN A 147 4.85 4.81 10.20
CA ASN A 147 6.16 4.41 9.70
C ASN A 147 7.30 4.48 10.72
N ALA A 148 7.05 4.98 11.94
CA ALA A 148 8.04 5.05 13.02
C ALA A 148 7.77 4.03 14.14
N ARG A 149 6.72 3.22 14.01
CA ARG A 149 6.44 2.12 14.94
C ARG A 149 7.57 1.08 14.87
N PRO A 150 8.03 0.51 16.00
CA PRO A 150 9.11 -0.47 16.00
C PRO A 150 8.88 -1.63 15.03
N ASP A 151 7.65 -2.12 14.93
CA ASP A 151 7.27 -3.23 14.04
C ASP A 151 7.37 -2.83 12.54
N ALA A 152 7.06 -1.58 12.21
CA ALA A 152 7.23 -1.05 10.85
C ALA A 152 8.71 -0.86 10.49
N LEU A 153 9.53 -0.49 11.48
CA LEU A 153 10.98 -0.41 11.32
C LEU A 153 11.61 -1.80 11.18
N LEU A 154 11.05 -2.85 11.80
CA LEU A 154 11.48 -4.24 11.57
C LEU A 154 11.24 -4.66 10.12
N LEU A 155 10.10 -4.31 9.53
CA LEU A 155 9.81 -4.58 8.13
C LEU A 155 10.84 -3.91 7.21
N LEU A 156 11.14 -2.62 7.45
CA LEU A 156 12.17 -1.90 6.72
C LEU A 156 13.57 -2.51 6.91
N ALA A 157 13.89 -2.97 8.14
CA ALA A 157 15.16 -3.62 8.43
C ALA A 157 15.30 -4.96 7.70
N ALA A 158 14.24 -5.76 7.64
CA ALA A 158 14.19 -7.01 6.88
C ALA A 158 14.38 -6.77 5.38
N ASP A 159 13.73 -5.73 4.84
CA ASP A 159 13.85 -5.37 3.43
C ASP A 159 15.26 -4.92 3.04
N ALA A 160 15.88 -4.10 3.90
CA ALA A 160 17.23 -3.59 3.70
C ALA A 160 18.35 -4.58 4.07
N GLY A 161 18.04 -5.74 4.65
CA GLY A 161 19.05 -6.67 5.19
C GLY A 161 19.80 -6.13 6.42
N ALA A 162 19.21 -5.16 7.13
CA ALA A 162 19.81 -4.44 8.24
C ALA A 162 19.68 -5.22 9.57
N ARG A 163 20.51 -6.26 9.71
CA ARG A 163 20.43 -7.23 10.82
C ARG A 163 20.70 -6.62 12.19
N ARG A 164 21.65 -5.68 12.32
CA ARG A 164 21.98 -5.06 13.61
C ARG A 164 20.86 -4.14 14.07
N ALA A 165 20.28 -3.37 13.15
CA ALA A 165 19.10 -2.54 13.41
C ALA A 165 17.91 -3.42 13.81
N ALA A 166 17.63 -4.50 13.08
CA ALA A 166 16.58 -5.45 13.44
C ALA A 166 16.80 -6.04 14.84
N GLN A 167 18.03 -6.46 15.16
CA GLN A 167 18.35 -7.01 16.48
C GLN A 167 18.10 -5.99 17.59
N ARG A 168 18.47 -4.72 17.35
CA ARG A 168 18.22 -3.63 18.29
C ARG A 168 16.72 -3.41 18.51
N LEU A 169 15.93 -3.40 17.44
CA LEU A 169 14.48 -3.22 17.48
C LEU A 169 13.79 -4.39 18.22
N VAL A 170 14.16 -5.64 17.94
CA VAL A 170 13.67 -6.81 18.68
C VAL A 170 14.02 -6.70 20.17
N ALA A 171 15.24 -6.28 20.51
CA ALA A 171 15.65 -6.07 21.90
C ALA A 171 14.85 -4.95 22.60
N GLN A 172 14.23 -4.03 21.84
CA GLN A 172 13.32 -3.00 22.36
C GLN A 172 11.85 -3.48 22.42
N GLY A 173 11.59 -4.76 22.10
CA GLY A 173 10.25 -5.36 22.18
C GLY A 173 9.42 -5.26 20.91
N ALA A 174 10.02 -4.87 19.78
CA ALA A 174 9.36 -4.93 18.47
C ALA A 174 8.97 -6.37 18.14
N LYS A 175 7.80 -6.56 17.55
CA LYS A 175 7.24 -7.87 17.20
C LYS A 175 6.91 -7.95 15.72
N VAL A 176 6.89 -9.16 15.19
CA VAL A 176 6.34 -9.44 13.86
C VAL A 176 4.98 -10.08 14.04
N SER A 177 3.95 -9.44 13.48
CA SER A 177 2.58 -9.93 13.46
C SER A 177 2.04 -9.92 12.03
N TRP A 178 0.82 -10.42 11.85
CA TRP A 178 0.06 -10.30 10.60
C TRP A 178 -1.37 -9.85 10.89
N GLY A 179 -1.96 -9.04 10.00
CA GLY A 179 -3.32 -8.52 10.14
C GLY A 179 -3.51 -7.15 9.47
N LEU A 180 -4.74 -6.65 9.42
CA LEU A 180 -5.10 -5.41 8.71
C LEU A 180 -4.33 -4.17 9.19
N ASN A 181 -3.91 -4.15 10.45
CA ASN A 181 -3.16 -3.05 11.06
C ASN A 181 -1.67 -3.37 11.23
N ALA A 182 -1.25 -4.59 10.87
CA ALA A 182 0.14 -5.00 10.97
C ALA A 182 0.94 -4.39 9.81
N PRO A 183 2.19 -3.95 10.04
CA PRO A 183 3.05 -3.51 8.96
C PRO A 183 3.28 -4.65 7.96
N GLY A 184 2.95 -4.39 6.70
CA GLY A 184 3.22 -5.28 5.57
C GLY A 184 3.78 -4.48 4.40
N MET A 185 4.55 -5.14 3.54
CA MET A 185 4.97 -4.60 2.26
C MET A 185 4.61 -5.55 1.15
N ASP A 186 4.31 -4.98 0.00
CA ASP A 186 4.08 -5.78 -1.19
C ASP A 186 5.43 -6.17 -1.80
N LEU A 187 5.58 -7.44 -2.13
CA LEU A 187 6.72 -7.94 -2.88
C LEU A 187 6.28 -8.37 -4.28
N ARG A 188 7.20 -8.29 -5.23
CA ARG A 188 7.05 -8.88 -6.55
C ARG A 188 8.22 -9.81 -6.82
N SER A 189 7.94 -11.02 -7.31
CA SER A 189 9.00 -11.86 -7.85
C SER A 189 9.51 -11.30 -9.16
N CYS A 190 10.73 -11.66 -9.55
CA CYS A 190 11.30 -11.28 -10.84
C CYS A 190 10.56 -11.92 -12.03
N GLU A 191 9.63 -12.84 -11.77
CA GLU A 191 8.74 -13.46 -12.75
C GLU A 191 7.35 -12.81 -12.81
N GLY A 192 7.10 -11.79 -11.99
CA GLY A 192 5.83 -11.04 -11.96
C GLY A 192 4.85 -11.44 -10.86
N LEU A 193 5.13 -12.50 -10.09
CA LEU A 193 4.26 -12.93 -8.98
C LEU A 193 4.15 -11.82 -7.92
N TYR A 194 2.94 -11.35 -7.67
CA TYR A 194 2.65 -10.35 -6.67
C TYR A 194 2.29 -11.00 -5.33
N LEU A 195 2.96 -10.58 -4.27
CA LEU A 195 2.78 -11.07 -2.90
C LEU A 195 2.36 -9.87 -2.02
N PRO A 196 1.06 -9.69 -1.76
CA PRO A 196 0.58 -8.55 -0.99
C PRO A 196 0.85 -8.71 0.52
N GLY A 197 1.14 -7.60 1.19
CA GLY A 197 1.11 -7.54 2.66
C GLY A 197 2.07 -8.49 3.37
N VAL A 198 3.27 -8.71 2.82
CA VAL A 198 4.31 -9.55 3.41
C VAL A 198 4.89 -8.87 4.64
N ASN A 199 4.86 -9.56 5.79
CA ASN A 199 5.44 -9.06 7.04
C ASN A 199 6.98 -9.22 7.07
N ALA A 200 7.64 -8.69 8.10
CA ALA A 200 9.11 -8.68 8.18
C ALA A 200 9.74 -10.09 8.09
N LEU A 201 9.13 -11.10 8.70
CA LEU A 201 9.62 -12.48 8.65
C LEU A 201 9.45 -13.08 7.24
N GLY A 202 8.33 -12.79 6.57
CA GLY A 202 8.09 -13.18 5.18
C GLY A 202 9.06 -12.50 4.21
N VAL A 203 9.42 -11.23 4.43
CA VAL A 203 10.45 -10.54 3.65
C VAL A 203 11.81 -11.21 3.81
N ALA A 204 12.19 -11.59 5.04
CA ALA A 204 13.43 -12.33 5.29
C ALA A 204 13.44 -13.69 4.57
N ALA A 205 12.31 -14.41 4.59
CA ALA A 205 12.15 -15.66 3.83
C ALA A 205 12.28 -15.42 2.31
N ALA A 206 11.59 -14.42 1.78
CA ALA A 206 11.62 -14.08 0.36
C ALA A 206 13.04 -13.75 -0.14
N ARG A 207 13.79 -12.97 0.64
CA ARG A 207 15.17 -12.53 0.33
C ARG A 207 16.25 -13.58 0.63
N LYS A 208 15.89 -14.79 1.07
CA LYS A 208 16.85 -15.85 1.48
C LYS A 208 17.81 -15.41 2.60
N ASP A 209 17.40 -14.50 3.49
CA ASP A 209 18.23 -14.08 4.62
C ASP A 209 17.95 -14.97 5.84
N GLY A 210 18.62 -16.13 5.89
CA GLY A 210 18.47 -17.09 6.99
C GLY A 210 18.95 -16.57 8.36
N ALA A 211 19.77 -15.52 8.40
CA ALA A 211 20.17 -14.88 9.66
C ALA A 211 19.06 -13.96 10.18
N MET A 212 18.49 -13.13 9.32
CA MET A 212 17.33 -12.31 9.64
C MET A 212 16.11 -13.17 9.97
N LEU A 213 15.86 -14.25 9.21
CA LEU A 213 14.78 -15.19 9.46
C LEU A 213 14.84 -15.73 10.89
N ARG A 214 16.00 -16.27 11.32
CA ARG A 214 16.18 -16.80 12.69
C ARG A 214 16.01 -15.73 13.77
N LEU A 215 16.52 -14.53 13.53
CA LEU A 215 16.36 -13.41 14.46
C LEU A 215 14.88 -13.05 14.65
N LEU A 216 14.16 -12.86 13.55
CA LEU A 216 12.77 -12.41 13.57
C LEU A 216 11.81 -13.51 14.04
N LEU A 217 12.14 -14.78 13.80
CA LEU A 217 11.33 -15.92 14.18
C LEU A 217 11.03 -15.97 15.69
N ALA A 218 12.00 -15.63 16.52
CA ALA A 218 11.82 -15.55 17.98
C ALA A 218 10.95 -14.36 18.41
N ALA A 219 10.85 -13.33 17.58
CA ALA A 219 10.06 -12.12 17.83
C ALA A 219 8.67 -12.15 17.13
N SER A 220 8.35 -13.26 16.46
CA SER A 220 7.12 -13.41 15.67
C SER A 220 6.03 -14.15 16.44
N ASP A 221 4.80 -13.66 16.35
CA ASP A 221 3.62 -14.41 16.82
C ASP A 221 3.28 -15.58 15.87
N GLU A 222 2.22 -16.31 16.16
CA GLU A 222 1.81 -17.49 15.38
C GLU A 222 1.38 -17.10 13.95
N ASP A 223 0.54 -16.08 13.82
CA ASP A 223 0.05 -15.58 12.53
C ASP A 223 1.19 -15.05 11.67
N GLY A 224 2.12 -14.30 12.26
CA GLY A 224 3.29 -13.77 11.59
C GLY A 224 4.20 -14.86 11.05
N ARG A 225 4.37 -15.95 11.81
CA ARG A 225 5.12 -17.14 11.38
C ARG A 225 4.41 -17.92 10.29
N TYR A 226 3.10 -18.09 10.38
CA TYR A 226 2.32 -18.75 9.34
C TYR A 226 2.32 -17.95 8.03
N ALA A 227 2.18 -16.63 8.08
CA ALA A 227 2.29 -15.76 6.92
C ALA A 227 3.67 -15.90 6.24
N ALA A 228 4.76 -15.93 7.01
CA ALA A 228 6.10 -16.16 6.46
C ALA A 228 6.26 -17.56 5.84
N LEU A 229 5.64 -18.59 6.43
CA LEU A 229 5.63 -19.94 5.87
C LEU A 229 4.93 -19.97 4.51
N ARG A 230 3.82 -19.24 4.36
CA ARG A 230 3.14 -19.08 3.07
C ARG A 230 4.02 -18.37 2.06
N THR A 231 4.70 -17.29 2.44
CA THR A 231 5.66 -16.60 1.56
C THR A 231 6.78 -17.52 1.12
N ALA A 232 7.37 -18.29 2.04
CA ALA A 232 8.42 -19.26 1.72
C ALA A 232 7.90 -20.34 0.75
N ALA A 233 6.68 -20.82 0.98
CA ALA A 233 6.05 -21.83 0.14
C ALA A 233 5.75 -21.33 -1.27
N ALA A 234 5.34 -20.07 -1.44
CA ALA A 234 5.04 -19.47 -2.75
C ALA A 234 6.29 -19.06 -3.54
N LEU A 235 7.45 -18.90 -2.89
CA LEU A 235 8.71 -18.48 -3.51
C LEU A 235 9.75 -19.62 -3.55
N ASP A 236 9.31 -20.87 -3.51
CA ASP A 236 10.16 -22.07 -3.51
C ASP A 236 11.37 -22.02 -2.55
N ARG A 237 11.17 -21.39 -1.38
CA ARG A 237 12.19 -21.23 -0.34
C ARG A 237 12.23 -22.42 0.59
N LEU A 238 12.64 -23.58 0.07
CA LEU A 238 12.62 -24.83 0.84
C LEU A 238 13.40 -24.71 2.16
N ASP A 239 14.53 -24.02 2.18
CA ASP A 239 15.34 -23.78 3.37
C ASP A 239 14.60 -22.98 4.46
N ALA A 240 13.99 -21.85 4.07
CA ALA A 240 13.18 -21.03 4.98
C ALA A 240 11.92 -21.78 5.42
N PHE A 241 11.29 -22.53 4.51
CA PHE A 241 10.11 -23.35 4.76
C PHE A 241 10.41 -24.41 5.83
N GLU A 242 11.49 -25.17 5.69
CA GLU A 242 11.89 -26.18 6.69
C GLU A 242 12.29 -25.54 8.03
N ALA A 243 12.98 -24.40 8.01
CA ALA A 243 13.33 -23.68 9.23
C ALA A 243 12.08 -23.23 10.02
N LEU A 244 11.04 -22.77 9.31
CA LEU A 244 9.76 -22.40 9.91
C LEU A 244 9.02 -23.62 10.45
N LEU A 245 8.95 -24.73 9.71
CA LEU A 245 8.35 -25.97 10.22
C LEU A 245 9.07 -26.50 11.47
N ALA A 246 10.40 -26.49 11.47
CA ALA A 246 11.22 -26.93 12.60
C ALA A 246 11.00 -26.07 13.86
N ALA A 247 10.57 -24.82 13.69
CA ALA A 247 10.22 -23.92 14.77
C ALA A 247 8.80 -24.11 15.32
N GLY A 248 8.11 -25.16 14.88
CA GLY A 248 6.79 -25.53 15.38
C GLY A 248 5.67 -24.61 14.92
N VAL A 249 5.81 -23.99 13.75
CA VAL A 249 4.72 -23.19 13.17
C VAL A 249 3.51 -24.09 12.97
N SER A 250 2.43 -23.78 13.68
CA SER A 250 1.18 -24.51 13.57
C SER A 250 0.68 -24.42 12.14
N LEU A 251 0.44 -25.58 11.54
CA LEU A 251 -0.25 -25.67 10.28
C LEU A 251 -1.73 -25.69 10.59
N PRO A 252 -2.54 -24.78 10.01
CA PRO A 252 -3.97 -24.73 10.30
C PRO A 252 -4.57 -26.10 10.01
N ARG A 253 -5.04 -26.76 11.07
CA ARG A 253 -5.70 -28.07 11.00
C ARG A 253 -7.14 -27.82 10.56
N GLY A 254 -7.32 -27.56 9.27
CA GLY A 254 -8.59 -27.58 8.55
C GLY A 254 -9.81 -27.11 9.35
N ALA A 255 -10.08 -25.80 9.36
CA ALA A 255 -11.43 -25.30 9.63
C ALA A 255 -11.98 -24.59 8.37
N PRO A 256 -13.31 -24.64 8.13
CA PRO A 256 -13.90 -24.45 6.80
C PRO A 256 -14.13 -22.99 6.37
N PHE A 257 -13.58 -22.01 7.09
CA PHE A 257 -13.72 -20.59 6.73
C PHE A 257 -12.76 -20.14 5.62
N ASP A 258 -11.77 -20.97 5.27
CA ASP A 258 -10.60 -20.64 4.44
C ASP A 258 -10.51 -21.43 3.10
N GLY A 259 -11.43 -22.37 2.88
CA GLY A 259 -11.54 -23.13 1.62
C GLY A 259 -10.29 -23.95 1.24
N PRO A 260 -10.35 -24.70 0.13
CA PRO A 260 -9.22 -25.51 -0.33
C PRO A 260 -8.04 -24.67 -0.88
N HIS A 261 -8.18 -23.33 -0.91
CA HIS A 261 -7.17 -22.39 -1.38
C HIS A 261 -6.09 -22.06 -0.33
N ASP A 262 -6.36 -22.31 0.95
CA ASP A 262 -5.40 -22.05 2.03
C ASP A 262 -4.53 -23.26 2.40
N HIS A 263 -4.68 -24.38 1.70
CA HIS A 263 -3.75 -25.50 1.82
C HIS A 263 -2.35 -25.09 1.32
N LEU A 264 -1.28 -25.43 2.04
CA LEU A 264 0.10 -25.07 1.66
C LEU A 264 0.49 -25.54 0.25
N LEU A 265 -0.09 -26.64 -0.22
CA LEU A 265 0.09 -27.10 -1.61
C LEU A 265 -0.48 -26.11 -2.63
N ALA A 266 -1.63 -25.49 -2.35
CA ALA A 266 -2.21 -24.44 -3.20
C ALA A 266 -1.38 -23.14 -3.13
N VAL A 267 -0.81 -22.82 -1.97
CA VAL A 267 0.15 -21.71 -1.83
C VAL A 267 1.42 -21.97 -2.65
N ALA A 268 2.00 -23.16 -2.57
CA ALA A 268 3.15 -23.53 -3.40
C ALA A 268 2.81 -23.47 -4.90
N ALA A 269 1.59 -23.89 -5.27
CA ALA A 269 1.11 -23.81 -6.64
C ALA A 269 0.95 -22.37 -7.14
N SER A 270 0.56 -21.43 -6.25
CA SER A 270 0.43 -20.00 -6.59
C SER A 270 1.75 -19.32 -6.96
N GLY A 271 2.89 -19.99 -6.78
CA GLY A 271 4.17 -19.55 -7.30
C GLY A 271 4.98 -20.65 -7.99
N ALA A 272 4.30 -21.71 -8.47
CA ALA A 272 4.91 -22.87 -9.11
C ALA A 272 6.19 -23.39 -8.39
N SER A 273 6.13 -23.47 -7.06
CA SER A 273 7.26 -23.79 -6.17
C SER A 273 7.52 -25.30 -6.07
N ILE A 274 8.33 -25.80 -7.01
CA ILE A 274 8.56 -27.24 -7.24
C ILE A 274 9.13 -27.95 -6.01
N GLN A 275 10.19 -27.43 -5.40
CA GLN A 275 10.88 -28.10 -4.29
C GLN A 275 9.97 -28.18 -3.06
N VAL A 276 9.27 -27.08 -2.74
CA VAL A 276 8.31 -27.07 -1.63
C VAL A 276 7.15 -28.04 -1.91
N ALA A 277 6.62 -28.09 -3.14
CA ALA A 277 5.55 -29.01 -3.49
C ALA A 277 5.97 -30.48 -3.38
N GLN A 278 7.16 -30.83 -3.89
CA GLN A 278 7.72 -32.18 -3.73
C GLN A 278 7.83 -32.57 -2.26
N ARG A 279 8.33 -31.65 -1.43
CA ARG A 279 8.41 -31.85 0.02
C ARG A 279 7.05 -32.05 0.69
N LEU A 280 6.05 -31.25 0.31
CA LEU A 280 4.68 -31.35 0.80
C LEU A 280 4.00 -32.64 0.37
N LEU A 281 4.28 -33.14 -0.83
CA LEU A 281 3.73 -34.41 -1.32
C LEU A 281 4.42 -35.62 -0.68
N ALA A 282 5.73 -35.53 -0.41
CA ALA A 282 6.49 -36.62 0.19
C ALA A 282 6.20 -36.82 1.69
N ALA A 283 5.99 -35.73 2.43
CA ALA A 283 5.67 -35.78 3.85
C ALA A 283 4.58 -34.74 4.17
N PRO A 284 3.33 -35.04 3.79
CA PRO A 284 2.23 -34.10 3.87
C PRO A 284 1.83 -33.81 5.33
N PRO A 285 1.68 -32.53 5.70
CA PRO A 285 1.18 -32.19 7.04
C PRO A 285 -0.29 -32.52 7.23
N ALA A 286 -1.04 -32.65 6.14
CA ALA A 286 -2.44 -33.05 6.08
C ALA A 286 -2.68 -33.86 4.78
N PRO A 287 -3.65 -34.78 4.74
CA PRO A 287 -3.90 -35.60 3.56
C PRO A 287 -4.13 -34.78 2.29
N VAL A 288 -3.35 -35.06 1.24
CA VAL A 288 -3.54 -34.46 -0.09
C VAL A 288 -4.60 -35.24 -0.83
N THR A 289 -5.84 -34.77 -0.74
CA THR A 289 -6.98 -35.35 -1.48
C THR A 289 -7.03 -34.82 -2.92
N PRO A 290 -7.75 -35.49 -3.83
CA PRO A 290 -7.98 -34.97 -5.17
C PRO A 290 -8.56 -33.55 -5.19
N ALA A 291 -9.42 -33.20 -4.22
CA ALA A 291 -9.98 -31.85 -4.10
C ALA A 291 -8.92 -30.79 -3.75
N VAL A 292 -7.98 -31.13 -2.85
CA VAL A 292 -6.84 -30.26 -2.52
C VAL A 292 -5.91 -30.10 -3.73
N ALA A 293 -5.61 -31.20 -4.42
CA ALA A 293 -4.79 -31.17 -5.63
C ALA A 293 -5.46 -30.34 -6.75
N GLN A 294 -6.79 -30.44 -6.91
CA GLN A 294 -7.55 -29.64 -7.87
C GLN A 294 -7.52 -28.14 -7.52
N ALA A 295 -7.67 -27.79 -6.24
CA ALA A 295 -7.59 -26.40 -5.81
C ALA A 295 -6.18 -25.81 -5.98
N ALA A 296 -5.14 -26.63 -5.80
CA ALA A 296 -3.77 -26.25 -6.12
C ALA A 296 -3.60 -26.03 -7.64
N LEU A 297 -4.23 -26.84 -8.48
CA LEU A 297 -4.18 -26.66 -9.93
C LEU A 297 -4.87 -25.35 -10.37
N ALA A 298 -5.99 -24.99 -9.73
CA ALA A 298 -6.63 -23.70 -9.91
C ALA A 298 -5.73 -22.53 -9.47
N ALA A 299 -4.98 -22.67 -8.37
CA ALA A 299 -4.01 -21.66 -7.95
C ALA A 299 -2.83 -21.53 -8.92
N LEU A 300 -2.34 -22.65 -9.47
CA LEU A 300 -1.32 -22.67 -10.52
C LEU A 300 -1.79 -21.97 -11.80
N PHE A 301 -3.06 -22.14 -12.18
CA PHE A 301 -3.63 -21.42 -13.32
C PHE A 301 -3.59 -19.90 -13.12
N ARG A 302 -3.94 -19.41 -11.92
CA ARG A 302 -3.82 -17.98 -11.60
C ARG A 302 -2.37 -17.52 -11.71
N PHE A 303 -1.41 -18.28 -11.19
CA PHE A 303 0.01 -17.99 -11.36
C PHE A 303 0.41 -17.88 -12.84
N MET A 304 0.02 -18.84 -13.67
CA MET A 304 0.31 -18.80 -15.12
C MET A 304 -0.32 -17.58 -15.80
N ASN A 305 -1.49 -17.13 -15.33
CA ASN A 305 -2.13 -15.93 -15.85
C ASN A 305 -1.46 -14.64 -15.36
N ASP A 306 -1.01 -14.59 -14.12
CA ASP A 306 -0.45 -13.37 -13.53
C ASP A 306 1.04 -13.19 -13.85
N THR A 307 1.67 -14.24 -14.43
CA THR A 307 3.06 -14.24 -14.89
C THR A 307 3.15 -14.51 -16.40
N ASP A 308 4.30 -14.23 -17.00
CA ASP A 308 4.54 -14.44 -18.44
C ASP A 308 4.76 -15.93 -18.80
N GLY A 309 3.90 -16.82 -18.31
CA GLY A 309 3.89 -18.23 -18.71
C GLY A 309 5.18 -19.00 -18.38
N GLN A 310 5.48 -19.15 -17.08
CA GLN A 310 6.71 -19.80 -16.62
C GLN A 310 6.75 -21.32 -16.93
N PRO A 311 7.81 -21.86 -17.58
CA PRO A 311 7.91 -23.29 -17.93
C PRO A 311 7.79 -24.25 -16.74
N ARG A 312 8.24 -23.83 -15.55
CA ARG A 312 8.13 -24.63 -14.31
C ARG A 312 6.68 -24.95 -13.93
N ALA A 313 5.70 -24.17 -14.39
CA ALA A 313 4.29 -24.48 -14.17
C ALA A 313 3.89 -25.81 -14.81
N VAL A 314 4.51 -26.22 -15.93
CA VAL A 314 4.25 -27.52 -16.57
C VAL A 314 4.65 -28.68 -15.65
N GLU A 315 5.83 -28.59 -15.04
CA GLU A 315 6.31 -29.59 -14.09
C GLU A 315 5.42 -29.64 -12.86
N PHE A 316 5.05 -28.47 -12.32
CA PHE A 316 4.15 -28.39 -11.16
C PHE A 316 2.78 -29.01 -11.46
N ALA A 317 2.19 -28.73 -12.62
CA ALA A 317 0.91 -29.32 -13.02
C ALA A 317 0.98 -30.86 -13.05
N ARG A 318 2.09 -31.43 -13.54
CA ARG A 318 2.32 -32.89 -13.52
C ARG A 318 2.50 -33.44 -12.10
N LEU A 319 3.11 -32.69 -11.18
CA LEU A 319 3.18 -33.08 -9.77
C LEU A 319 1.79 -33.16 -9.13
N LEU A 320 0.84 -32.32 -9.57
CA LEU A 320 -0.52 -32.29 -9.05
C LEU A 320 -1.43 -33.39 -9.62
N THR A 321 -1.15 -33.92 -10.82
CA THR A 321 -1.94 -35.04 -11.37
C THR A 321 -1.68 -36.36 -10.65
N ALA A 322 -0.48 -36.56 -10.09
CA ALA A 322 -0.13 -37.75 -9.31
C ALA A 322 -1.07 -38.00 -8.10
N PRO A 323 -1.40 -37.01 -7.25
CA PRO A 323 -2.42 -37.14 -6.20
C PRO A 323 -3.88 -37.06 -6.71
N GLY A 324 -4.10 -37.09 -8.04
CA GLY A 324 -5.43 -37.21 -8.64
C GLY A 324 -6.10 -35.91 -9.07
N ALA A 325 -5.38 -34.79 -9.22
CA ALA A 325 -5.94 -33.62 -9.91
C ALA A 325 -6.27 -33.97 -11.37
N ASP A 326 -7.45 -33.58 -11.85
CA ASP A 326 -7.82 -33.70 -13.26
C ASP A 326 -7.58 -32.34 -13.95
N ILE A 327 -6.59 -32.30 -14.85
CA ILE A 327 -6.23 -31.09 -15.61
C ILE A 327 -7.36 -30.63 -16.54
N ASP A 328 -8.28 -31.52 -16.87
CA ASP A 328 -9.42 -31.26 -17.72
C ASP A 328 -10.73 -31.10 -16.92
N ALA A 329 -10.67 -30.96 -15.59
CA ALA A 329 -11.85 -30.69 -14.77
C ALA A 329 -12.42 -29.27 -15.05
N PRO A 330 -13.75 -29.08 -14.95
CA PRO A 330 -14.38 -27.78 -15.13
C PRO A 330 -13.81 -26.70 -14.21
N TYR A 331 -13.71 -25.47 -14.71
CA TYR A 331 -13.16 -24.33 -13.98
C TYR A 331 -13.95 -23.06 -14.27
N GLN A 332 -14.48 -22.42 -13.22
CA GLN A 332 -15.21 -21.14 -13.30
C GLN A 332 -16.30 -21.09 -14.40
N GLY A 333 -17.03 -22.19 -14.59
CA GLY A 333 -18.09 -22.29 -15.61
C GLY A 333 -17.61 -22.70 -17.00
N GLU A 334 -16.29 -22.78 -17.22
CA GLU A 334 -15.70 -23.35 -18.44
C GLU A 334 -15.47 -24.87 -18.30
N ALA A 335 -15.36 -25.55 -19.44
CA ALA A 335 -15.20 -27.01 -19.50
C ALA A 335 -13.87 -27.51 -18.91
N SER A 336 -12.83 -26.68 -18.93
CA SER A 336 -11.51 -26.99 -18.39
C SER A 336 -10.67 -25.72 -18.21
N LEU A 337 -9.53 -25.82 -17.52
CA LEU A 337 -8.53 -24.73 -17.46
C LEU A 337 -8.05 -24.30 -18.87
N LEU A 338 -7.94 -25.26 -19.80
CA LEU A 338 -7.58 -24.97 -21.19
C LEU A 338 -8.68 -24.18 -21.90
N ALA A 339 -9.96 -24.47 -21.64
CA ALA A 339 -11.08 -23.69 -22.18
C ALA A 339 -11.07 -22.24 -21.67
N GLU A 340 -10.76 -22.05 -20.38
CA GLU A 340 -10.61 -20.72 -19.78
C GLU A 340 -9.45 -19.94 -20.39
N ALA A 341 -8.26 -20.55 -20.54
CA ALA A 341 -7.12 -19.91 -21.21
C ALA A 341 -7.46 -19.40 -22.62
N VAL A 342 -8.23 -20.19 -23.38
CA VAL A 342 -8.72 -19.81 -24.71
C VAL A 342 -9.72 -18.65 -24.62
N ARG A 343 -10.64 -18.66 -23.64
CA ARG A 343 -11.63 -17.59 -23.44
C ARG A 343 -10.96 -16.24 -23.18
N ILE A 344 -9.93 -16.21 -22.34
CA ILE A 344 -9.16 -15.00 -22.01
C ILE A 344 -8.02 -14.71 -23.00
N LYS A 345 -7.93 -15.50 -24.09
CA LYS A 345 -6.96 -15.34 -25.20
C LYS A 345 -5.49 -15.41 -24.77
N ARG A 346 -5.17 -16.21 -23.75
CA ARG A 346 -3.80 -16.37 -23.24
C ARG A 346 -3.10 -17.55 -23.92
N LYS A 347 -2.40 -17.24 -25.04
CA LYS A 347 -1.71 -18.24 -25.89
C LYS A 347 -0.62 -18.99 -25.13
N ASP A 348 0.18 -18.26 -24.35
CA ASP A 348 1.22 -18.77 -23.47
C ASP A 348 0.67 -19.79 -22.46
N VAL A 349 -0.37 -19.42 -21.72
CA VAL A 349 -1.03 -20.29 -20.72
C VAL A 349 -1.64 -21.53 -21.39
N ALA A 350 -2.32 -21.36 -22.52
CA ALA A 350 -2.89 -22.48 -23.27
C ALA A 350 -1.79 -23.46 -23.73
N THR A 351 -0.62 -22.94 -24.13
CA THR A 351 0.53 -23.75 -24.53
C THR A 351 1.09 -24.57 -23.36
N LEU A 352 1.27 -23.95 -22.18
CA LEU A 352 1.74 -24.65 -20.98
C LEU A 352 0.76 -25.74 -20.53
N LEU A 353 -0.54 -25.48 -20.55
CA LEU A 353 -1.55 -26.47 -20.20
C LEU A 353 -1.53 -27.68 -21.14
N LEU A 354 -1.35 -27.46 -22.44
CA LEU A 354 -1.17 -28.53 -23.42
C LEU A 354 0.11 -29.34 -23.16
N GLN A 355 1.21 -28.67 -22.84
CA GLN A 355 2.46 -29.35 -22.46
C GLN A 355 2.32 -30.13 -21.15
N ALA A 356 1.47 -29.68 -20.23
CA ALA A 356 1.13 -30.37 -18.99
C ALA A 356 0.18 -31.57 -19.19
N GLY A 357 -0.38 -31.73 -20.39
CA GLY A 357 -1.21 -32.88 -20.77
C GLY A 357 -2.71 -32.59 -20.89
N ALA A 358 -3.14 -31.33 -20.87
CA ALA A 358 -4.54 -30.97 -21.09
C ALA A 358 -5.05 -31.45 -22.45
N SER A 359 -6.26 -32.02 -22.48
CA SER A 359 -6.81 -32.64 -23.67
C SER A 359 -7.57 -31.65 -24.54
N ARG A 360 -7.07 -31.42 -25.76
CA ARG A 360 -7.79 -30.68 -26.81
C ARG A 360 -9.14 -31.30 -27.14
N ALA A 361 -9.28 -32.62 -27.01
CA ALA A 361 -10.49 -33.34 -27.39
C ALA A 361 -11.66 -33.12 -26.44
N ARG A 362 -11.39 -32.71 -25.19
CA ARG A 362 -12.43 -32.40 -24.18
C ARG A 362 -13.01 -30.99 -24.34
N LEU A 363 -12.43 -30.15 -25.19
CA LEU A 363 -12.95 -28.82 -25.48
C LEU A 363 -14.19 -28.90 -26.39
N PRO A 364 -15.22 -28.05 -26.16
CA PRO A 364 -16.28 -27.81 -27.13
C PRO A 364 -15.73 -27.43 -28.51
N ARG A 365 -16.46 -27.74 -29.58
CA ARG A 365 -16.02 -27.45 -30.96
C ARG A 365 -15.57 -26.00 -31.16
N GLU A 366 -16.38 -25.05 -30.70
CA GLU A 366 -16.07 -23.61 -30.78
C GLU A 366 -14.74 -23.27 -30.09
N ARG A 367 -14.52 -23.78 -28.87
CA ARG A 367 -13.26 -23.57 -28.13
C ARG A 367 -12.07 -24.24 -28.81
N ARG A 368 -12.24 -25.37 -29.50
CA ARG A 368 -11.16 -26.00 -30.30
C ARG A 368 -10.75 -25.13 -31.49
N GLU A 369 -11.72 -24.58 -32.21
CA GLU A 369 -11.48 -23.66 -33.33
C GLU A 369 -10.79 -22.38 -32.83
N ALA A 370 -11.26 -21.81 -31.72
CA ALA A 370 -10.63 -20.66 -31.06
C ALA A 370 -9.21 -20.96 -30.56
N LEU A 371 -8.95 -22.15 -29.98
CA LEU A 371 -7.62 -22.58 -29.58
C LEU A 371 -6.69 -22.67 -30.79
N GLN A 372 -7.15 -23.23 -31.92
CA GLN A 372 -6.35 -23.32 -33.14
C GLN A 372 -5.97 -21.92 -33.65
N ALA A 373 -6.93 -20.98 -33.68
CA ALA A 373 -6.67 -19.60 -34.07
C ALA A 373 -5.69 -18.91 -33.10
N LEU A 374 -5.87 -19.10 -31.79
CA LEU A 374 -5.00 -18.54 -30.75
C LEU A 374 -3.55 -19.02 -30.90
N LEU A 375 -3.35 -20.33 -31.10
CA LEU A 375 -2.02 -20.91 -31.26
C LEU A 375 -1.32 -20.50 -32.57
N ALA A 376 -2.10 -20.15 -33.62
CA ALA A 376 -1.56 -19.67 -34.89
C ALA A 376 -1.20 -18.18 -34.88
N GLY A 377 -1.71 -17.40 -33.91
CA GLY A 377 -1.36 -15.99 -33.74
C GLY A 377 0.10 -15.77 -33.32
N PRO A 378 0.64 -14.55 -33.43
CA PRO A 378 1.95 -14.23 -32.89
C PRO A 378 1.97 -14.38 -31.36
N ASP A 379 3.16 -14.58 -30.78
CA ASP A 379 3.31 -14.50 -29.33
C ASP A 379 3.13 -13.04 -28.89
N GLU A 380 2.37 -12.83 -27.81
CA GLU A 380 2.30 -11.52 -27.17
C GLU A 380 3.64 -11.24 -26.48
N ALA A 381 4.10 -9.99 -26.54
CA ALA A 381 5.30 -9.61 -25.82
C ALA A 381 5.04 -9.77 -24.30
N PRO A 382 5.93 -10.45 -23.57
CA PRO A 382 5.79 -10.59 -22.12
C PRO A 382 5.68 -9.21 -21.44
N TRP A 383 4.83 -9.12 -20.43
CA TRP A 383 4.68 -7.87 -19.69
C TRP A 383 5.87 -7.68 -18.75
N HIS A 384 6.84 -6.87 -19.19
CA HIS A 384 7.94 -6.44 -18.34
C HIS A 384 7.48 -5.34 -17.38
N GLY A 385 6.78 -5.74 -16.31
CA GLY A 385 6.63 -4.89 -15.13
C GLY A 385 8.00 -4.47 -14.59
N ALA A 386 8.06 -3.31 -13.94
CA ALA A 386 9.30 -2.83 -13.33
C ALA A 386 9.92 -3.93 -12.43
N THR A 387 11.11 -4.40 -12.81
CA THR A 387 11.86 -5.46 -12.12
C THR A 387 12.72 -4.95 -10.98
N ASP A 388 12.78 -3.62 -10.79
CA ASP A 388 13.62 -3.01 -9.77
C ASP A 388 13.19 -3.46 -8.37
N GLY A 389 14.12 -4.10 -7.64
CA GLY A 389 13.87 -4.60 -6.30
C GLY A 389 13.07 -5.90 -6.23
N CYS A 390 12.83 -6.59 -7.36
CA CYS A 390 12.16 -7.89 -7.36
C CYS A 390 12.91 -8.96 -6.55
N VAL A 391 12.16 -9.92 -6.01
CA VAL A 391 12.74 -11.10 -5.36
C VAL A 391 12.89 -12.21 -6.38
N ALA A 392 14.07 -12.83 -6.45
CA ALA A 392 14.25 -14.02 -7.27
C ALA A 392 13.23 -15.10 -6.83
N PRO A 393 12.71 -15.95 -7.72
CA PRO A 393 11.92 -17.11 -7.34
C PRO A 393 12.75 -18.17 -6.63
#